data_AF-A0A7M3WYT2-F1
#
_entry.id   AF-A0A7M3WYT2-F1
#
_cell.length_a   1.000
_cell.length_b   1.000
_cell.length_c   1.000
_cell.angle_alpha   90.00
_cell.angle_beta   90.00
_cell.angle_gamma   90.00
#
_symmetry.space_group_name_H-M   'P 1'
#
loop_
_entity.id
_entity.type
_entity.pdbx_description
1 polymer ?
#
loop_
_entity_poly.entity_id
_entity_poly.type
_entity_poly.pdbx_seq_one_letter_code
_entity_poly.pdbx_strand_id
1 'polypeptide(L)' 'QKKICVKGDDADHLTRLQRHAEQLGLLTASIRDAGHTQIPSGSYTVLAIGPCQEAELEPITGPLKLL' A
#
# COMPACT_ATOMS: atom_id res chain seq x y z
N GLN A 1 -11.98 12.66 6.14
CA GLN A 1 -10.88 11.72 6.51
C GLN A 1 -9.68 11.97 5.62
N LYS A 2 -8.50 12.24 6.21
CA LYS A 2 -7.23 12.46 5.52
C LYS A 2 -6.79 11.18 4.79
N LYS A 3 -6.29 11.30 3.56
CA LYS A 3 -5.69 10.23 2.76
C LYS A 3 -4.43 10.76 2.11
N ILE A 4 -3.40 9.95 2.03
CA ILE A 4 -2.14 10.29 1.36
C ILE A 4 -1.86 9.16 0.37
N CYS A 5 -1.63 9.52 -0.89
CA CYS A 5 -1.27 8.56 -1.93
C CYS A 5 0.23 8.71 -2.24
N VAL A 6 0.95 7.60 -2.15
CA VAL A 6 2.38 7.50 -2.43
C VAL A 6 2.64 6.43 -3.50
N LYS A 7 3.81 6.48 -4.14
CA LYS A 7 4.24 5.51 -5.15
C LYS A 7 4.89 4.31 -4.49
N GLY A 8 4.39 3.12 -4.80
CA GLY A 8 5.14 1.88 -4.72
C GLY A 8 5.82 1.58 -6.06
N ASP A 9 6.82 0.70 -6.05
CA ASP A 9 7.59 0.38 -7.26
C ASP A 9 6.96 -0.76 -8.07
N ASP A 10 6.58 -1.85 -7.39
CA ASP A 10 6.03 -3.07 -7.99
C ASP A 10 5.23 -3.89 -6.96
N ALA A 11 4.63 -5.01 -7.40
CA ALA A 11 3.83 -5.90 -6.55
C ALA A 11 4.63 -6.52 -5.39
N ASP A 12 5.93 -6.78 -5.58
CA ASP A 12 6.78 -7.33 -4.52
C ASP A 12 7.09 -6.26 -3.47
N HIS A 13 7.31 -5.01 -3.87
CA HIS A 13 7.43 -3.87 -2.99
C HIS A 13 6.15 -3.68 -2.17
N LEU A 14 4.98 -3.70 -2.81
CA LEU A 14 3.70 -3.64 -2.10
C LEU A 14 3.55 -4.79 -1.09
N THR A 15 3.97 -6.01 -1.46
CA THR A 15 3.95 -7.17 -0.55
C THR A 15 4.87 -6.98 0.67
N ARG A 16 6.06 -6.41 0.48
CA ARG A 16 6.99 -6.10 1.58
C ARG A 16 6.41 -5.03 2.52
N LEU A 17 5.81 -3.97 1.97
CA LEU A 17 5.16 -2.91 2.75
C LEU A 17 3.97 -3.45 3.54
N GLN A 18 3.15 -4.31 2.92
CA GLN A 18 2.01 -4.94 3.59
C GLN A 18 2.46 -5.77 4.79
N ARG A 19 3.48 -6.63 4.61
CA ARG A 19 4.02 -7.44 5.71
C ARG A 19 4.59 -6.59 6.84
N HIS A 20 5.30 -5.51 6.52
CA HIS A 20 5.82 -4.59 7.52
C HIS A 20 4.67 -3.94 8.32
N ALA A 21 3.61 -3.48 7.66
CA ALA A 21 2.44 -2.91 8.32
C ALA A 21 1.71 -3.94 9.20
N GLU A 22 1.53 -5.17 8.72
CA GLU A 22 0.92 -6.27 9.48
C GLU A 22 1.75 -6.64 10.72
N GLN A 23 3.08 -6.64 10.63
CA GLN A 23 3.97 -6.88 11.76
C GLN A 23 3.86 -5.81 12.85
N LEU A 24 3.52 -4.57 12.47
CA LEU A 24 3.22 -3.48 13.39
C LEU A 24 1.75 -3.49 13.89
N GLY A 25 0.96 -4.50 13.49
CA GLY A 25 -0.43 -4.65 13.88
C GLY A 25 -1.40 -3.70 13.17
N LEU A 26 -0.98 -3.09 12.06
CA LEU A 26 -1.81 -2.16 11.30
C LEU A 26 -2.75 -2.91 10.34
N LEU A 27 -3.95 -2.36 10.17
CA LEU A 27 -4.90 -2.85 9.17
C LEU A 27 -4.37 -2.58 7.76
N THR A 28 -4.43 -3.59 6.91
CA THR A 28 -4.03 -3.49 5.50
C THR A 28 -5.14 -4.01 4.58
N ALA A 29 -5.16 -3.54 3.35
CA ALA A 29 -5.96 -4.11 2.28
C ALA A 29 -5.15 -4.16 0.98
N SER A 30 -5.08 -5.34 0.36
CA SER A 30 -4.49 -5.53 -0.96
C SER A 30 -5.56 -5.42 -2.04
N ILE A 31 -5.37 -4.53 -3.02
CA ILE A 31 -6.30 -4.34 -4.13
C ILE A 31 -5.67 -4.91 -5.41
N ARG A 32 -6.42 -5.76 -6.10
CA ARG A 32 -6.02 -6.39 -7.36
C ARG A 32 -6.82 -5.81 -8.51
N ASP A 33 -6.17 -5.60 -9.64
CA ASP A 33 -6.83 -5.13 -10.87
C ASP A 33 -7.84 -6.18 -11.37
N ALA A 34 -9.03 -5.72 -11.78
CA ALA A 34 -10.11 -6.60 -12.24
C ALA A 34 -9.92 -7.13 -13.68
N GLY A 35 -8.96 -6.60 -14.44
CA GLY A 35 -8.75 -6.92 -15.86
C GLY A 35 -9.52 -6.04 -16.83
N HIS A 36 -9.96 -4.85 -16.40
CA HIS A 36 -10.61 -3.85 -17.25
C HIS A 36 -9.64 -2.75 -17.71
N THR A 37 -8.35 -2.90 -17.41
CA THR A 37 -7.30 -1.95 -17.75
C THR A 37 -6.22 -2.64 -18.61
N GLN A 38 -5.17 -1.91 -18.95
CA GLN A 38 -4.02 -2.46 -19.67
C GLN A 38 -3.10 -3.30 -18.76
N ILE A 39 -3.36 -3.33 -17.45
CA ILE A 39 -2.64 -4.16 -16.49
C ILE A 39 -3.23 -5.58 -16.49
N PRO A 40 -2.42 -6.64 -16.36
CA PRO A 40 -2.94 -8.01 -16.29
C PRO A 40 -3.97 -8.19 -15.16
N SER A 41 -5.07 -8.88 -15.44
CA SER A 41 -6.09 -9.20 -14.43
C SER A 41 -5.47 -9.92 -13.23
N GLY A 42 -5.90 -9.56 -12.02
CA GLY A 42 -5.40 -10.10 -10.77
C GLY A 42 -4.06 -9.51 -10.29
N SER A 43 -3.46 -8.59 -11.07
CA SER A 43 -2.24 -7.88 -10.66
C SER A 43 -2.47 -7.12 -9.38
N TYR A 44 -1.53 -7.24 -8.44
CA TYR A 44 -1.57 -6.47 -7.20
C TYR A 44 -1.08 -5.04 -7.46
N THR A 45 -1.98 -4.06 -7.41
CA THR A 45 -1.72 -2.70 -7.89
C THR A 45 -1.77 -1.63 -6.80
N VAL A 46 -2.53 -1.84 -5.72
CA VAL A 46 -2.65 -0.85 -4.63
C VAL A 46 -2.67 -1.52 -3.26
N LEU A 47 -1.88 -1.00 -2.34
CA LEU A 47 -1.95 -1.30 -0.91
C LEU A 47 -2.60 -0.12 -0.17
N ALA A 48 -3.62 -0.41 0.65
CA ALA A 48 -4.13 0.55 1.62
C ALA A 48 -3.68 0.15 3.03
N ILE A 49 -3.29 1.13 3.85
CA ILE A 49 -2.87 0.94 5.24
C ILE A 49 -3.68 1.89 6.14
N GLY A 50 -4.17 1.39 7.26
CA GLY A 50 -4.95 2.15 8.24
C GLY A 50 -6.47 1.95 8.13
N PRO A 51 -7.27 2.80 8.79
CA PRO A 51 -6.88 4.05 9.45
C PRO A 51 -5.97 3.82 10.67
N CYS A 52 -4.99 4.70 10.87
CA CYS A 52 -4.04 4.71 11.98
C CYS A 52 -3.46 6.12 12.19
N GLN A 53 -2.63 6.32 13.20
CA GLN A 53 -1.95 7.59 13.45
C GLN A 53 -0.81 7.79 12.44
N GLU A 54 -0.52 9.05 12.11
CA GLU A 54 0.53 9.41 11.15
C GLU A 54 1.92 8.91 11.58
N ALA A 55 2.20 8.92 12.88
CA ALA A 55 3.45 8.40 13.44
C ALA A 55 3.61 6.87 13.26
N GLU A 56 2.52 6.12 13.11
CA GLU A 56 2.56 4.67 12.87
C GLU A 56 2.85 4.36 11.39
N LEU A 57 2.51 5.29 10.47
CA LEU A 57 2.76 5.16 9.04
C LEU A 57 4.17 5.58 8.62
N GLU A 58 4.77 6.53 9.32
CA GLU A 58 6.07 7.11 8.98
C GLU A 58 7.17 6.05 8.73
N PRO A 59 7.35 5.00 9.57
CA PRO A 59 8.36 3.97 9.34
C PRO A 59 8.13 3.13 8.08
N ILE A 60 6.90 3.11 7.55
CA ILE A 60 6.50 2.30 6.39
C ILE A 60 6.52 3.14 5.11
N THR A 61 5.89 4.31 5.15
CA THR A 61 5.60 5.11 3.95
C THR A 61 6.42 6.40 3.84
N GLY A 62 7.11 6.83 4.90
CA GLY A 62 7.89 8.08 4.91
C GLY A 62 8.93 8.22 3.78
N PRO A 63 9.66 7.15 3.40
CA PRO A 63 10.59 7.20 2.27
C PRO A 63 9.91 7.25 0.88
N LEU A 64 8.62 6.96 0.79
CA LEU A 64 7.91 6.86 -0.47
C LEU A 64 7.53 8.25 -0.99
N LYS A 65 7.64 8.45 -2.31
CA LYS A 65 7.29 9.71 -2.95
C LYS A 65 5.78 9.81 -3.12
N LEU A 66 5.24 11.02 -3.06
CA LEU A 66 3.84 11.29 -3.41
C LEU A 66 3.54 10.81 -4.85
N LEU A 67 2.32 10.29 -5.05
CA LEU A 67 1.82 9.80 -6.34
C LEU A 67 1.68 10.93 -7.37
#